data_AF-A0A7C4CPS1-F1
#
_entry.id   AF-A0A7C4CPS1-F1
#
_cell.length_a   1.000
_cell.length_b   1.000
_cell.length_c   1.000
_cell.angle_alpha   90.00
_cell.angle_beta   90.00
_cell.angle_gamma   90.00
#
_symmetry.space_group_name_H-M   'P 1'
#
loop_
_entity.id
_entity.type
_entity.pdbx_description
1 polymer ?
#
loop_
_entity_poly.entity_id
_entity_poly.type
_entity_poly.pdbx_seq_one_letter_code
_entity_poly.pdbx_strand_id
1 'polypeptide(L)' 'MMATKNGKTRRKIDLLQMSDVERVKFMEKIKLSLRQSISEAKLLKALLQYESITINGHVVFSEDGPLNGLVIQKGDL' A
#
# COMPACT_ATOMS: atom_id res chain seq x y z
N MET A 1 26.66 -0.49 -21.82
CA MET A 1 27.10 -1.15 -20.57
C MET A 1 25.90 -1.82 -19.93
N MET A 2 26.01 -3.10 -19.60
CA MET A 2 24.89 -3.96 -19.21
C MET A 2 24.42 -3.72 -17.77
N ALA A 3 23.10 -3.73 -17.59
CA ALA A 3 22.44 -3.69 -16.29
C ALA A 3 22.76 -4.96 -15.48
N THR A 4 23.36 -4.77 -14.31
CA THR A 4 23.58 -5.83 -13.31
C THR A 4 22.26 -6.16 -12.62
N LYS A 5 21.52 -7.14 -13.14
CA LYS A 5 20.41 -7.78 -12.41
C LYS A 5 20.99 -8.60 -11.27
N ASN A 6 21.16 -7.96 -10.10
CA ASN A 6 21.43 -8.66 -8.84
C ASN A 6 20.18 -9.47 -8.43
N GLY A 7 20.03 -10.65 -9.01
CA GLY A 7 19.02 -11.63 -8.63
C GLY A 7 19.33 -12.18 -7.24
N LYS A 8 18.78 -11.56 -6.19
CA LYS A 8 18.75 -12.15 -4.85
C LYS A 8 17.90 -13.43 -4.93
N THR A 9 18.55 -14.59 -5.02
CA THR A 9 17.91 -15.89 -4.92
C THR A 9 17.22 -15.97 -3.56
N ARG A 10 15.89 -15.83 -3.55
CA ARG A 10 15.09 -16.03 -2.33
C ARG A 10 15.29 -17.49 -1.92
N ARG A 11 15.98 -17.72 -0.80
CA ARG A 11 16.14 -19.07 -0.23
C ARG A 11 14.75 -19.68 -0.05
N LYS A 12 14.46 -20.77 -0.76
CA LYS A 12 13.26 -21.56 -0.55
C LYS A 12 13.39 -22.22 0.82
N ILE A 13 12.46 -21.93 1.71
CA ILE A 13 12.37 -22.56 3.03
C ILE A 13 11.46 -23.77 2.85
N ASP A 14 11.97 -24.96 3.15
CA ASP A 14 11.17 -26.19 3.13
C ASP A 14 10.46 -26.36 4.47
N LEU A 15 9.17 -26.07 4.49
CA LEU A 15 8.33 -26.18 5.69
C LEU A 15 8.09 -27.62 6.13
N LEU A 16 8.24 -28.60 5.23
CA LEU A 16 8.01 -30.02 5.54
C LEU A 16 9.14 -30.60 6.37
N GLN A 17 10.36 -30.06 6.22
CA GLN A 17 11.54 -30.46 6.98
C GLN A 17 11.63 -29.79 8.35
N MET A 18 10.77 -28.80 8.63
CA MET A 18 10.72 -28.13 9.93
C MET A 18 9.93 -28.96 10.93
N SER A 19 10.33 -28.92 12.21
CA SER A 19 9.49 -29.40 13.29
C SER A 19 8.19 -28.60 13.37
N ASP A 20 7.14 -29.18 13.94
CA ASP A 20 5.83 -28.50 14.02
C ASP A 20 5.91 -27.18 14.79
N VAL A 21 6.71 -27.12 15.86
CA VAL A 21 6.92 -25.89 16.65
C VAL A 21 7.60 -24.80 15.83
N GLU A 22 8.62 -25.15 15.05
CA GLU A 22 9.31 -24.21 14.17
C GLU A 22 8.41 -23.72 13.05
N ARG A 23 7.62 -24.62 12.47
CA ARG A 23 6.66 -24.29 11.40
C ARG A 23 5.61 -23.30 11.89
N VAL A 24 5.05 -23.51 13.09
CA VAL A 24 4.09 -22.58 13.70
C VAL A 24 4.70 -21.20 13.92
N LYS A 25 5.87 -21.12 14.57
CA LYS A 25 6.59 -19.84 14.80
C LYS A 25 6.90 -19.12 13.48
N PHE A 26 7.30 -19.87 12.47
CA PHE A 26 7.60 -19.32 11.15
C PHE A 26 6.35 -18.73 10.49
N MET A 27 5.22 -19.45 10.54
CA MET A 27 3.94 -18.99 10.01
C MET A 27 3.42 -17.75 10.74
N GLU A 28 3.55 -17.67 12.06
CA GLU A 28 3.17 -16.48 12.84
C GLU A 28 3.99 -15.26 12.43
N LYS A 29 5.30 -15.42 12.26
CA LYS A 29 6.19 -14.35 11.81
C LYS A 29 5.81 -13.84 10.42
N ILE A 30 5.48 -14.73 9.49
CA ILE A 30 4.99 -14.34 8.16
C ILE A 30 3.66 -13.58 8.26
N LYS A 31 2.70 -14.10 9.03
CA LYS A 31 1.40 -13.44 9.21
C LYS A 31 1.56 -12.02 9.77
N LEU A 32 2.45 -11.84 10.74
CA LEU A 32 2.74 -10.54 11.33
C LEU A 32 3.35 -9.58 10.29
N SER A 33 4.35 -10.04 9.54
CA SER A 33 5.00 -9.22 8.50
C SER A 33 4.02 -8.81 7.40
N LEU A 34 3.15 -9.73 6.95
CA LEU A 34 2.12 -9.42 5.97
C LEU A 34 1.13 -8.38 6.49
N ARG A 35 0.68 -8.51 7.75
CA ARG A 35 -0.20 -7.52 8.39
C ARG A 35 0.47 -6.15 8.49
N GLN A 36 1.73 -6.09 8.89
CA GLN A 36 2.50 -4.85 8.94
C GLN A 36 2.57 -4.18 7.56
N SER A 37 2.92 -4.93 6.51
CA SER A 37 2.99 -4.41 5.15
C SER A 37 1.64 -3.90 4.63
N ILE A 38 0.54 -4.61 4.93
CA ILE A 38 -0.81 -4.15 4.59
C ILE A 38 -1.15 -2.85 5.34
N SER A 39 -0.85 -2.76 6.63
CA SER A 39 -1.10 -1.56 7.43
C SER A 39 -0.27 -0.37 6.93
N GLU A 40 1.00 -0.58 6.58
CA GLU A 40 1.87 0.44 6.01
C GLU A 40 1.34 0.92 4.65
N ALA A 41 0.97 0.00 3.76
CA ALA A 41 0.38 0.35 2.47
C ALA A 41 -0.94 1.13 2.62
N LYS A 42 -1.77 0.77 3.60
CA LYS A 42 -3.00 1.50 3.93
C LYS A 42 -2.71 2.89 4.48
N LEU A 43 -1.72 3.02 5.36
CA LEU A 43 -1.28 4.30 5.91
C LEU A 43 -0.76 5.22 4.81
N LEU A 44 0.14 4.73 3.96
CA LEU A 44 0.67 5.48 2.82
C LEU A 44 -0.45 5.92 1.87
N LYS A 45 -1.39 5.02 1.56
CA LYS A 45 -2.56 5.38 0.74
C LYS A 45 -3.41 6.47 1.41
N ALA A 46 -3.65 6.38 2.71
CA ALA A 46 -4.40 7.39 3.44
C ALA A 46 -3.68 8.73 3.40
N LEU A 47 -2.37 8.78 3.65
CA LEU A 47 -1.56 10.00 3.58
C LEU A 47 -1.65 10.63 2.17
N LEU A 48 -1.47 9.85 1.11
CA LEU A 48 -1.65 10.32 -0.28
C LEU A 48 -3.07 10.85 -0.56
N GLN A 49 -4.10 10.27 0.08
CA GLN A 49 -5.47 10.75 -0.03
C GLN A 49 -5.72 12.06 0.73
N TYR A 50 -4.93 12.37 1.75
CA TYR A 50 -5.02 13.66 2.45
C TYR A 50 -4.18 14.75 1.78
N GLU A 51 -3.17 14.39 0.99
CA GLU A 51 -2.43 15.31 0.12
C GLU A 51 -3.31 15.86 -1.02
N SER A 52 -4.36 15.12 -1.43
CA SER A 52 -5.30 15.58 -2.44
C SER A 52 -6.76 15.20 -2.15
N ILE A 53 -7.62 16.19 -1.96
CA ILE A 53 -9.06 15.97 -1.76
C ILE A 53 -9.72 15.85 -3.13
N THR A 54 -10.30 14.69 -3.41
CA THR A 54 -11.07 14.44 -4.64
C THR A 54 -12.54 14.21 -4.31
N ILE A 55 -13.44 14.93 -4.96
CA ILE A 55 -14.90 14.77 -4.84
C ILE A 55 -15.44 14.47 -6.24
N ASN A 56 -16.20 13.38 -6.39
CA ASN A 56 -16.76 12.94 -7.68
C ASN A 56 -15.72 12.81 -8.82
N GLY A 57 -14.48 12.43 -8.49
CA GLY A 57 -13.38 12.33 -9.46
C GLY A 57 -12.70 13.66 -9.81
N HIS A 58 -13.16 14.78 -9.26
CA HIS A 58 -12.53 16.09 -9.41
C HIS A 58 -11.67 16.42 -8.19
N VAL A 59 -10.40 16.77 -8.42
CA VAL A 59 -9.48 17.22 -7.36
C VAL A 59 -9.86 18.65 -6.94
N VAL A 60 -10.29 18.80 -5.69
CA VAL A 60 -10.79 20.03 -5.05
C VAL A 60 -9.67 20.71 -4.25
N PHE A 61 -8.71 19.93 -3.76
CA PHE A 61 -7.52 20.42 -3.07
C PHE A 61 -6.34 19.51 -3.39
N SER A 62 -5.16 20.10 -3.54
CA SER A 62 -3.87 19.42 -3.60
C SER A 62 -2.84 20.28 -2.90
N GLU A 63 -1.84 19.69 -2.26
CA GLU A 63 -0.76 20.43 -1.57
C GLU A 63 -0.07 21.48 -2.46
N ASP A 64 0.12 21.17 -3.75
CA ASP A 64 0.77 22.07 -4.73
C ASP A 64 -0.19 23.10 -5.38
N GLY A 65 -1.46 23.15 -4.98
CA GLY A 65 -2.50 23.90 -5.68
C GLY A 65 -3.41 24.72 -4.77
N PRO A 66 -3.99 25.83 -5.26
CA PRO A 66 -5.00 26.56 -4.52
C PRO A 66 -6.24 25.70 -4.30
N LEU A 67 -6.91 25.88 -3.16
CA LEU A 67 -8.16 25.20 -2.84
C LEU A 67 -9.26 25.66 -3.79
N ASN A 68 -9.72 24.78 -4.68
CA ASN A 68 -10.72 25.07 -5.69
C ASN A 68 -12.09 24.61 -5.19
N GLY A 69 -13.03 25.54 -5.00
CA GLY A 69 -14.40 25.17 -4.61
C GLY A 69 -15.14 24.41 -5.72
N LEU A 70 -16.09 23.54 -5.34
CA LEU A 70 -17.02 22.93 -6.28
C LEU A 70 -18.25 23.81 -6.47
N VAL A 71 -18.58 24.13 -7.72
CA VAL A 71 -19.85 24.79 -8.07
C VAL A 71 -20.81 23.72 -8.57
N ILE A 72 -21.84 23.42 -7.78
CA ILE A 72 -22.94 22.56 -8.21
C ILE A 72 -23.84 23.39 -9.12
N GLN A 73 -23.78 23.15 -10.43
CA GLN A 73 -24.80 23.68 -11.33
C GLN A 73 -26.08 22.86 -11.10
N LYS A 74 -27.11 23.52 -10.55
CA LYS A 74 -28.46 22.98 -10.50
C LYS A 74 -28.92 22.85 -11.96
N GLY A 75 -28.93 21.63 -12.49
CA GLY A 75 -29.62 21.36 -13.76
C GLY A 75 -31.11 21.64 -13.58
N ASP A 76 -31.67 22.39 -14.53
CA ASP A 76 -33.07 22.78 -14.58
C ASP A 76 -33.99 21.56 -14.43
N LEU A 77 -34.82 21.58 -13.38
CA LEU A 77 -35.93 20.67 -13.12
C LEU A 77 -37.15 21.11 -13.95
#